data_AF-A0ABD1RK23-F1
#
_entry.id   AF-A0ABD1RK23-F1
#
_cell.length_a   1.000
_cell.length_b   1.000
_cell.length_c   1.000
_cell.angle_alpha   90.00
_cell.angle_beta   90.00
_cell.angle_gamma   90.00
#
_symmetry.space_group_name_H-M   'P 1'
#
loop_
_entity.id
_entity.type
_entity.pdbx_description
1 polymer ?
#
loop_
_entity_poly.entity_id
_entity_poly.type
_entity_poly.pdbx_seq_one_letter_code
_entity_poly.pdbx_strand_id
1 'polypeptide(L)'
;MKVGRYMPALACCVYDYVVPPPGYAFAEKRALPMLKSAALYQVEGWGAPYFSFNSSDNILIRPHGVWMLAHQDIDLLKVVKKVSEPKSSGGLRLQLPLIVRFPNVLKNWLEYLQLAFNFAIQSHCYEAHYQGVYVVKCNQDR
;
A
#
# COMPACT_ATOMS: atom_id res chain seq x y z
N MET A 1 -38.07 28.61 29.19
CA MET A 1 -38.44 27.78 28.03
C MET A 1 -38.11 28.54 26.76
N LYS A 2 -37.05 28.12 26.05
CA LYS A 2 -36.78 28.59 24.69
C LYS A 2 -36.68 27.37 23.78
N VAL A 3 -37.38 27.52 22.68
CA VAL A 3 -37.83 26.52 21.73
C VAL A 3 -36.64 25.83 21.06
N GLY A 4 -36.65 24.49 21.10
CA GLY A 4 -35.70 23.66 20.37
C GLY A 4 -35.80 23.95 18.88
N ARG A 5 -34.69 24.40 18.29
CA ARG A 5 -34.52 24.39 16.84
C ARG A 5 -34.29 22.94 16.44
N TYR A 6 -35.34 22.34 15.86
CA TYR A 6 -35.22 21.18 15.01
C TYR A 6 -34.15 21.45 13.95
N MET A 7 -33.09 20.64 13.94
CA MET A 7 -32.18 20.58 12.81
C MET A 7 -32.91 19.90 11.65
N PRO A 8 -32.98 20.53 10.46
CA PRO A 8 -33.63 19.90 9.33
C PRO A 8 -32.77 18.74 8.84
N ALA A 9 -33.49 17.74 8.33
CA ALA A 9 -33.07 16.39 8.08
C ALA A 9 -31.87 16.24 7.12
N LEU A 10 -31.16 15.14 7.36
CA LEU A 10 -30.26 14.40 6.48
C LEU A 10 -30.89 14.12 5.11
N ALA A 11 -31.01 15.15 4.27
CA ALA A 11 -31.58 15.06 2.94
C ALA A 11 -30.58 15.58 1.90
N CYS A 12 -29.44 14.89 1.77
CA CYS A 12 -28.50 15.05 0.64
C CYS A 12 -27.67 13.77 0.45
N CYS A 13 -28.30 12.60 0.42
CA CYS A 13 -27.60 11.35 0.08
C CYS A 13 -28.37 10.59 -1.00
N VAL A 14 -28.45 11.14 -2.21
CA VAL A 14 -28.76 10.29 -3.37
C VAL A 14 -28.06 10.80 -4.64
N TYR A 15 -27.23 9.93 -5.21
CA TYR A 15 -26.76 9.88 -6.61
C TYR A 15 -25.42 10.49 -7.06
N ASP A 16 -24.51 10.84 -6.16
CA ASP A 16 -23.10 10.87 -6.56
C ASP A 16 -22.48 9.51 -6.24
N TYR A 17 -22.25 8.70 -7.29
CA TYR A 17 -21.42 7.50 -7.21
C TYR A 17 -20.01 7.95 -6.85
N VAL A 18 -19.73 8.12 -5.56
CA VAL A 18 -18.36 8.30 -5.09
C VAL A 18 -17.61 7.04 -5.50
N VAL A 19 -16.63 7.19 -6.39
CA VAL A 19 -15.80 6.06 -6.83
C VAL A 19 -14.85 5.73 -5.68
N PRO A 20 -14.86 4.49 -5.16
CA PRO A 20 -13.93 4.12 -4.11
C PRO A 20 -12.49 4.26 -4.64
N PRO A 21 -11.54 4.70 -3.79
CA PRO A 21 -10.17 4.84 -4.23
C PRO A 21 -9.64 3.52 -4.78
N PRO A 22 -9.01 3.52 -5.97
CA PRO A 22 -8.44 2.32 -6.53
C PRO A 22 -7.36 1.77 -5.61
N GLY A 23 -7.35 0.46 -5.39
CA GLY A 23 -6.11 -0.23 -4.97
C GLY A 23 -6.13 -1.02 -3.67
N TYR A 24 -7.22 -1.02 -2.90
CA TYR A 24 -7.36 -1.93 -1.75
C TYR A 24 -8.80 -2.43 -1.62
N ALA A 25 -9.35 -3.02 -2.69
CA ALA A 25 -10.31 -4.09 -2.44
C ALA A 25 -9.50 -5.18 -1.72
N PHE A 26 -9.92 -5.62 -0.53
CA PHE A 26 -9.41 -6.85 0.07
C PHE A 26 -9.37 -7.88 -1.05
N ALA A 27 -8.16 -8.31 -1.42
CA ALA A 27 -7.92 -9.00 -2.68
C ALA A 27 -9.01 -10.05 -2.91
N GLU A 28 -9.92 -9.77 -3.83
CA GLU A 28 -10.90 -10.77 -4.24
C GLU A 28 -10.07 -11.93 -4.76
N LYS A 29 -10.29 -13.14 -4.21
CA LYS A 29 -9.44 -14.33 -4.40
C LYS A 29 -9.30 -14.64 -5.89
N ARG A 30 -8.36 -14.01 -6.58
CA ARG A 30 -7.91 -14.42 -7.90
C ARG A 30 -7.00 -15.61 -7.66
N ALA A 31 -7.51 -16.79 -8.00
CA ALA A 31 -6.74 -18.01 -8.06
C ALA A 31 -5.73 -17.88 -9.23
N LEU A 32 -4.59 -17.27 -8.96
CA LEU A 32 -3.40 -17.46 -9.78
C LEU A 32 -2.92 -18.91 -9.58
N PRO A 33 -2.33 -19.56 -10.60
CA PRO A 33 -1.76 -20.88 -10.44
C PRO A 33 -0.81 -20.87 -9.25
N MET A 34 -1.11 -21.69 -8.23
CA MET A 34 -0.44 -21.67 -6.94
C MET A 34 1.06 -21.88 -7.10
N LEU A 35 1.82 -20.79 -7.08
CA LEU A 35 3.23 -20.85 -6.68
C LEU A 35 3.23 -21.38 -5.23
N LYS A 36 3.93 -22.51 -5.02
CA LYS A 36 3.88 -23.26 -3.75
C LYS A 36 4.19 -22.36 -2.55
N SER A 37 5.15 -21.45 -2.71
CA SER A 37 5.59 -20.51 -1.68
C SER A 37 4.56 -19.41 -1.39
N ALA A 38 3.91 -18.87 -2.43
CA ALA A 38 2.94 -17.78 -2.27
C ALA A 38 1.74 -18.19 -1.40
N ALA A 39 1.23 -19.40 -1.63
CA ALA A 39 0.13 -19.96 -0.85
C ALA A 39 0.58 -20.39 0.56
N LEU A 40 1.76 -21.01 0.68
CA LEU A 40 2.27 -21.52 1.96
C LEU A 40 2.55 -20.38 2.95
N TYR A 41 3.10 -19.27 2.49
CA TYR A 41 3.38 -18.08 3.32
C TYR A 41 2.27 -17.02 3.29
N GLN A 42 1.18 -17.28 2.56
CA GLN A 42 0.03 -16.39 2.41
C GLN A 42 0.40 -14.93 2.09
N VAL A 43 1.42 -14.71 1.25
CA VAL A 43 1.94 -13.36 0.98
C VAL A 43 0.89 -12.47 0.32
N GLU A 44 -0.02 -13.04 -0.46
CA GLU A 44 -1.16 -12.30 -1.03
C GLU A 44 -2.11 -11.75 0.04
N GLY A 45 -2.18 -12.37 1.23
CA GLY A 45 -3.09 -11.95 2.31
C GLY A 45 -2.62 -10.71 3.08
N TRP A 46 -1.31 -10.50 3.19
CA TRP A 46 -0.73 -9.38 3.96
C TRP A 46 0.16 -8.46 3.14
N GLY A 47 0.70 -8.95 2.02
CA GLY A 47 1.71 -8.26 1.22
C GLY A 47 1.16 -7.54 0.00
N ALA A 48 -0.04 -7.89 -0.47
CA ALA A 48 -0.66 -7.23 -1.61
C ALA A 48 -0.96 -5.74 -1.32
N PRO A 49 -0.84 -4.85 -2.33
CA PRO A 49 -0.35 -5.08 -3.70
C PRO A 49 1.18 -5.01 -3.87
N TYR A 50 1.94 -4.83 -2.79
CA TYR A 50 3.36 -4.48 -2.82
C TYR A 50 4.31 -5.67 -2.91
N PHE A 51 3.94 -6.83 -2.36
CA PHE A 51 4.75 -8.04 -2.37
C PHE A 51 4.00 -9.14 -3.13
N SER A 52 4.74 -9.87 -3.95
CA SER A 52 4.22 -11.00 -4.72
C SER A 52 5.36 -11.96 -5.08
N PHE A 53 5.10 -12.97 -5.90
CA PHE A 53 6.12 -13.92 -6.38
C PHE A 53 6.26 -13.90 -7.90
N ASN A 54 7.47 -14.17 -8.39
CA ASN A 54 7.70 -14.44 -9.81
C ASN A 54 7.58 -15.93 -10.14
N SER A 55 7.71 -16.28 -11.43
CA SER A 55 7.69 -17.66 -11.92
C SER A 55 8.83 -18.54 -11.40
N SER A 56 9.87 -17.95 -10.79
CA SER A 56 10.99 -18.63 -10.16
C SER A 56 10.84 -18.75 -8.63
N ASP A 57 9.65 -18.48 -8.07
CA ASP A 57 9.36 -18.48 -6.63
C ASP A 57 10.19 -17.45 -5.81
N ASN A 58 10.74 -16.41 -6.45
CA ASN A 58 11.37 -15.29 -5.73
C ASN A 58 10.34 -14.20 -5.39
N ILE A 59 10.56 -13.51 -4.28
CA ILE A 59 9.76 -12.35 -3.87
C ILE A 59 10.01 -11.18 -4.84
N LEU A 60 8.92 -10.67 -5.41
CA LEU A 60 8.84 -9.44 -6.16
C LEU A 60 8.31 -8.31 -5.29
N ILE A 61 8.89 -7.13 -5.45
CA ILE A 61 8.51 -5.92 -4.74
C ILE A 61 8.02 -4.88 -5.74
N ARG A 62 6.86 -4.30 -5.46
CA ARG A 62 6.17 -3.29 -6.24
C ARG A 62 6.02 -2.00 -5.43
N PRO A 63 7.01 -1.09 -5.43
CA PRO A 63 6.98 0.08 -4.56
C PRO A 63 5.83 1.05 -4.85
N HIS A 64 5.26 1.00 -6.05
CA HIS A 64 4.14 1.84 -6.50
C HIS A 64 2.77 1.14 -6.45
N GLY A 65 2.69 -0.07 -5.89
CA GLY A 65 1.45 -0.82 -5.74
C GLY A 65 0.71 -1.02 -7.07
N VAL A 66 -0.61 -0.77 -7.06
CA VAL A 66 -1.50 -0.98 -8.22
C VAL A 66 -1.24 -0.05 -9.41
N TRP A 67 -0.53 1.06 -9.20
CA TRP A 67 -0.23 2.06 -10.23
C TRP A 67 1.04 1.73 -11.03
N MET A 68 1.69 0.61 -10.71
CA MET A 68 2.95 0.21 -11.30
C MET A 68 2.73 -0.42 -12.69
N LEU A 69 3.52 0.03 -13.67
CA LEU A 69 3.54 -0.59 -14.99
C LEU A 69 4.17 -1.98 -14.90
N ALA A 70 3.66 -2.91 -15.71
CA ALA A 70 4.28 -4.23 -15.88
C ALA A 70 5.77 -4.05 -16.22
N HIS A 71 6.63 -4.90 -15.62
CA HIS A 71 8.10 -4.91 -15.75
C HIS A 71 8.91 -3.94 -14.90
N GLN A 72 8.31 -3.18 -13.98
CA GLN A 72 9.09 -2.41 -12.99
C GLN A 72 9.39 -3.20 -11.70
N ASP A 73 8.90 -4.44 -11.59
CA ASP A 73 8.96 -5.25 -10.38
C ASP A 73 10.42 -5.54 -9.98
N ILE A 74 10.70 -5.39 -8.69
CA ILE A 74 12.04 -5.59 -8.13
C ILE A 74 12.14 -7.02 -7.57
N ASP A 75 13.00 -7.85 -8.15
CA ASP A 75 13.34 -9.16 -7.59
C ASP A 75 14.30 -8.99 -6.40
N LEU A 76 13.81 -9.28 -5.20
CA LEU A 76 14.55 -9.06 -3.95
C LEU A 76 15.83 -9.90 -3.90
N LEU A 77 15.81 -11.13 -4.42
CA LEU A 77 16.99 -12.00 -4.42
C LEU A 77 18.09 -11.43 -5.32
N LYS A 78 17.72 -10.86 -6.47
CA LYS A 78 18.68 -10.18 -7.37
C LYS A 78 19.30 -8.95 -6.71
N VAL A 79 18.51 -8.18 -5.96
CA VAL A 79 19.00 -7.01 -5.21
C VAL A 79 20.03 -7.44 -4.16
N VAL A 80 19.71 -8.43 -3.33
CA VAL A 80 20.62 -8.91 -2.28
C VAL A 80 21.94 -9.42 -2.87
N LYS A 81 21.88 -10.20 -3.97
CA LYS A 81 23.07 -10.67 -4.68
C LYS A 81 23.93 -9.51 -5.18
N LYS A 82 23.34 -8.58 -5.91
CA LYS A 82 24.04 -7.41 -6.47
C LYS A 82 24.67 -6.53 -5.38
N VAL A 83 24.00 -6.39 -4.23
CA VAL A 83 24.52 -5.60 -3.12
C VAL A 83 25.73 -6.27 -2.44
N SER A 84 25.72 -7.60 -2.35
CA SER A 84 26.83 -8.39 -1.79
C SER A 84 28.04 -8.51 -2.72
N GLU A 85 27.81 -8.41 -4.04
CA GLU A 85 28.85 -8.56 -5.05
C GLU A 85 29.97 -7.51 -4.93
N PRO A 86 31.22 -7.85 -5.28
CA PRO A 86 32.32 -6.92 -5.29
C PRO A 86 32.05 -5.69 -6.17
N LYS A 87 32.65 -4.55 -5.81
CA LYS A 87 32.57 -3.33 -6.63
C LYS A 87 33.11 -3.54 -8.06
N SER A 88 34.06 -4.45 -8.25
CA SER A 88 34.62 -4.79 -9.56
C SER A 88 33.61 -5.42 -10.53
N SER A 89 32.55 -6.06 -10.03
CA SER A 89 31.47 -6.61 -10.85
C SER A 89 30.24 -5.70 -10.92
N GLY A 90 30.34 -4.44 -10.48
CA GLY A 90 29.21 -3.49 -10.44
C GLY A 90 28.31 -3.64 -9.21
N GLY A 91 28.75 -4.39 -8.19
CA GLY A 91 28.07 -4.51 -6.91
C GLY A 91 28.47 -3.43 -5.89
N LEU A 92 27.95 -3.53 -4.67
CA LEU A 92 28.19 -2.53 -3.60
C LEU A 92 29.17 -3.03 -2.52
N ARG A 93 29.51 -4.32 -2.51
CA ARG A 93 30.34 -4.98 -1.48
C ARG A 93 29.85 -4.68 -0.06
N LEU A 94 28.53 -4.67 0.15
CA LEU A 94 27.95 -4.53 1.50
C LEU A 94 27.87 -5.90 2.18
N GLN A 95 28.18 -5.93 3.47
CA GLN A 95 28.06 -7.13 4.28
C GLN A 95 26.64 -7.25 4.84
N LEU A 96 26.14 -8.49 4.94
CA LEU A 96 24.87 -8.81 5.59
C LEU A 96 25.07 -8.85 7.12
N PRO A 97 24.06 -8.49 7.93
CA PRO A 97 22.66 -8.19 7.56
C PRO A 97 22.46 -6.79 7.00
N LEU A 98 21.45 -6.63 6.14
CA LEU A 98 21.09 -5.35 5.52
C LEU A 98 19.61 -5.03 5.73
N ILE A 99 19.31 -3.75 5.93
CA ILE A 99 17.94 -3.23 5.99
C ILE A 99 17.64 -2.54 4.67
N VAL A 100 16.68 -3.09 3.91
CA VAL A 100 16.23 -2.50 2.64
C VAL A 100 14.94 -1.73 2.89
N ARG A 101 14.92 -0.44 2.52
CA ARG A 101 13.77 0.45 2.70
C ARG A 101 13.13 0.77 1.36
N PHE A 102 11.79 0.75 1.33
CA PHE A 102 10.99 1.11 0.16
C PHE A 102 10.12 2.33 0.50
N PRO A 103 10.66 3.56 0.45
CA PRO A 103 9.92 4.76 0.86
C PRO A 103 8.66 5.00 0.01
N ASN A 104 8.66 4.55 -1.26
CA ASN A 104 7.51 4.68 -2.15
C ASN A 104 6.32 3.84 -1.68
N VAL A 105 6.56 2.71 -1.00
CA VAL A 105 5.48 1.90 -0.39
C VAL A 105 4.77 2.74 0.65
N LEU A 106 5.53 3.34 1.58
CA LEU A 106 4.99 4.21 2.63
C LEU A 106 4.23 5.40 2.05
N LYS A 107 4.77 6.05 1.00
CA LYS A 107 4.09 7.14 0.30
C LYS A 107 2.73 6.70 -0.25
N ASN A 108 2.69 5.57 -0.96
CA ASN A 108 1.43 5.05 -1.53
C ASN A 108 0.42 4.69 -0.44
N TRP A 109 0.87 4.14 0.70
CA TRP A 109 0.01 3.87 1.85
C TRP A 109 -0.60 5.16 2.43
N LEU A 110 0.19 6.22 2.55
CA LEU A 110 -0.29 7.50 3.06
C LEU A 110 -1.33 8.13 2.13
N GLU A 111 -1.06 8.12 0.82
CA GLU A 111 -1.99 8.61 -0.20
C GLU A 111 -3.30 7.80 -0.15
N TYR A 112 -3.20 6.48 -0.04
CA TYR A 112 -4.37 5.62 0.07
C TYR A 112 -5.21 5.90 1.33
N LEU A 113 -4.56 6.07 2.49
CA LEU A 113 -5.24 6.41 3.73
C LEU A 113 -6.00 7.74 3.62
N GLN A 114 -5.36 8.77 3.07
CA GLN A 114 -6.00 10.05 2.81
C GLN A 114 -7.22 9.91 1.91
N LEU A 115 -7.09 9.15 0.82
CA LEU A 115 -8.18 8.92 -0.12
C LEU A 115 -9.35 8.15 0.52
N ALA A 116 -9.08 7.16 1.37
CA ALA A 116 -10.12 6.41 2.08
C ALA A 116 -10.93 7.31 3.02
N PHE A 117 -10.27 8.21 3.76
CA PHE A 117 -10.97 9.19 4.60
C PHE A 117 -11.74 10.21 3.77
N ASN A 118 -11.15 10.75 2.69
CA ASN A 118 -11.84 11.67 1.79
C ASN A 118 -13.11 11.03 1.20
N PHE A 119 -13.02 9.77 0.79
CA PHE A 119 -14.14 8.98 0.30
C PHE A 119 -15.26 8.87 1.34
N ALA A 120 -14.93 8.51 2.59
CA ALA A 120 -15.91 8.39 3.66
C ALA A 120 -16.56 9.74 4.01
N ILE A 121 -15.76 10.83 4.06
CA ILE A 121 -16.24 12.19 4.31
C ILE A 121 -17.26 12.61 3.25
N GLN A 122 -16.94 12.39 1.97
CA GLN A 122 -17.85 12.70 0.86
C GLN A 122 -19.11 11.84 0.90
N SER A 123 -18.96 10.52 1.13
CA SER A 123 -20.08 9.57 1.15
C SER A 123 -21.07 9.83 2.28
N HIS A 124 -20.62 10.44 3.38
CA HIS A 124 -21.45 10.77 4.54
C HIS A 124 -21.75 12.27 4.67
N CYS A 125 -21.40 13.07 3.67
CA CYS A 125 -21.55 14.54 3.69
C CYS A 125 -21.00 15.16 4.99
N TYR A 126 -19.89 14.64 5.48
CA TYR A 126 -19.26 15.14 6.70
C TYR A 126 -18.55 16.47 6.41
N GLU A 127 -18.79 17.49 7.23
CA GLU A 127 -18.33 18.86 6.95
C GLU A 127 -16.85 19.09 7.32
N ALA A 128 -16.29 18.28 8.21
CA ALA A 128 -14.91 18.43 8.66
C ALA A 128 -13.92 17.63 7.78
N HIS A 129 -12.64 18.02 7.85
CA HIS A 129 -11.56 17.45 7.06
C HIS A 129 -10.76 16.43 7.86
N TYR A 130 -10.20 15.43 7.17
CA TYR A 130 -9.23 14.51 7.75
C TYR A 130 -7.82 15.09 7.67
N GLN A 131 -7.10 15.08 8.80
CA GLN A 131 -5.70 15.47 8.89
C GLN A 131 -4.89 14.31 9.48
N GLY A 132 -4.06 13.68 8.65
CA GLY A 132 -3.12 12.65 9.10
C GLY A 132 -1.98 13.24 9.93
N VAL A 133 -1.63 12.57 11.03
CA VAL A 133 -0.46 12.91 11.87
C VAL A 133 0.43 11.68 11.99
N TYR A 134 1.71 11.84 11.64
CA TYR A 134 2.71 10.79 11.81
C TYR A 134 3.35 10.88 13.21
N VAL A 135 3.20 9.80 13.98
CA VAL A 135 3.76 9.72 15.33
C VAL A 135 5.21 9.24 15.26
N VAL A 136 6.16 10.18 15.38
CA VAL A 136 7.61 9.94 15.25
C VAL A 136 8.14 8.86 16.19
N LYS A 137 7.48 8.65 17.34
CA LYS A 137 7.76 7.54 18.27
C LYS A 137 7.78 6.16 17.57
N CYS A 138 6.96 5.95 16.54
CA CYS A 138 6.84 4.65 15.87
C CYS A 138 8.09 4.29 15.05
N ASN A 139 8.73 5.29 14.44
CA ASN A 139 10.01 5.15 13.74
C ASN A 139 10.61 6.56 13.56
N GLN A 140 11.77 6.76 14.19
CA GLN A 140 12.45 8.07 14.29
C GLN A 140 13.44 8.31 13.15
N ASP A 141 13.66 7.32 12.28
CA ASP A 141 14.56 7.48 11.16
C ASP A 141 14.08 8.57 10.20
N ARG A 142 15.03 9.38 9.74
CA ARG A 142 14.80 10.50 8.84
C ARG A 142 14.82 10.08 7.36
#